data_AF-A0A9P8AX05-F1
#
_entry.id   AF-A0A9P8AX05-F1
#
_cell.length_a   1.000
_cell.length_b   1.000
_cell.length_c   1.000
_cell.angle_alpha   90.00
_cell.angle_beta   90.00
_cell.angle_gamma   90.00
#
_symmetry.space_group_name_H-M   'P 1'
#
loop_
_entity.id
_entity.type
_entity.pdbx_description
1 polymer ?
#
loop_
_entity_poly.entity_id
_entity_poly.type
_entity_poly.pdbx_seq_one_letter_code
_entity_poly.pdbx_strand_id
1 'polypeptide(L)'
;MEILVSNDGRGLPKTTRGRVTRVDGRAATIAIQGHLSNQASLKVTTIGRDEPTQAEGVKAMVVLAALQQSSAILDHPFIQALLFPRSELSWTTCSSYTHKVAIDFPRPLNDSQRCAVKHILSNSDADRVTMIQGPPGTGKTTVIAAAVTSVVASTDRSRTLWLIAQSNVAVKNIAEKLASIQFLGFKIFVSKDFHYHW
;
A
#
# COMPACT_ATOMS: atom_id res chain seq x y z
N MET A 1 -15.68 23.66 -4.52
CA MET A 1 -14.23 23.40 -4.35
C MET A 1 -13.48 24.65 -4.79
N GLU A 2 -12.94 25.38 -3.82
CA GLU A 2 -12.03 26.49 -4.10
C GLU A 2 -10.59 25.97 -4.12
N ILE A 3 -9.76 26.59 -4.96
CA ILE A 3 -8.41 26.14 -5.22
C ILE A 3 -7.48 27.35 -5.27
N LEU A 4 -6.28 27.25 -4.70
CA LEU A 4 -5.19 28.20 -4.87
C LEU A 4 -4.24 27.70 -5.93
N VAL A 5 -3.96 28.53 -6.94
CA VAL A 5 -2.95 28.26 -7.95
C VAL A 5 -1.78 29.20 -7.74
N SER A 6 -0.60 28.67 -7.46
CA SER A 6 0.64 29.45 -7.33
C SER A 6 1.62 29.11 -8.45
N ASN A 7 2.46 30.09 -8.81
CA ASN A 7 3.43 29.98 -9.88
C ASN A 7 4.86 30.18 -9.33
N ASP A 8 5.70 29.16 -9.38
CA ASP A 8 7.09 29.19 -8.87
C ASP A 8 8.09 29.66 -9.95
N GLY A 9 7.84 30.83 -10.54
CA GLY A 9 8.82 31.50 -11.41
C GLY A 9 9.90 32.25 -10.60
N ARG A 10 10.97 32.76 -11.24
CA ARG A 10 12.04 33.58 -10.63
C ARG A 10 11.58 34.97 -10.09
N GLY A 11 10.32 35.12 -9.72
CA GLY A 11 9.72 36.32 -9.12
C GLY A 11 8.84 35.98 -7.92
N LEU A 12 8.18 36.97 -7.30
CA LEU A 12 7.28 36.72 -6.18
C LEU A 12 6.20 35.68 -6.57
N PRO A 13 5.97 34.64 -5.76
CA PRO A 13 4.95 33.63 -6.05
C PRO A 13 3.57 34.29 -6.11
N LYS A 14 2.99 34.35 -7.31
CA LYS A 14 1.64 34.90 -7.51
C LYS A 14 0.62 33.80 -7.24
N THR A 15 -0.15 33.96 -6.17
CA THR A 15 -1.22 33.03 -5.80
C THR A 15 -2.55 33.59 -6.26
N THR A 16 -3.34 32.79 -6.98
CA THR A 16 -4.66 33.18 -7.49
C THR A 16 -5.72 32.18 -7.07
N ARG A 17 -6.90 32.69 -6.66
CA ARG A 17 -8.05 31.84 -6.34
C ARG A 17 -8.73 31.35 -7.61
N GLY A 18 -9.04 30.07 -7.65
CA GLY A 18 -9.79 29.42 -8.70
C GLY A 18 -10.98 28.65 -8.15
N ARG A 19 -12.02 28.50 -8.99
CA ARG A 19 -13.22 27.71 -8.70
C ARG A 19 -13.37 26.64 -9.76
N VAL A 20 -13.58 25.40 -9.33
CA VAL A 20 -13.93 24.32 -10.25
C VAL A 20 -15.30 24.62 -10.87
N THR A 21 -15.38 24.73 -12.19
CA THR A 21 -16.61 25.04 -12.92
C THR A 21 -17.22 23.81 -13.59
N ARG A 22 -16.38 22.86 -14.01
CA ARG A 22 -16.82 21.62 -14.64
C ARG A 22 -15.89 20.47 -14.25
N VAL A 23 -16.46 19.28 -14.08
CA VAL A 23 -15.72 18.02 -13.88
C VAL A 23 -16.23 17.03 -14.91
N ASP A 24 -15.32 16.42 -15.65
CA ASP A 24 -15.61 15.42 -16.69
C ASP A 24 -14.69 14.21 -16.46
N GLY A 25 -15.21 13.21 -15.72
CA GLY A 25 -14.43 12.07 -15.27
C GLY A 25 -13.21 12.48 -14.43
N ARG A 26 -12.00 12.31 -14.98
CA ARG A 26 -10.72 12.66 -14.35
C ARG A 26 -10.21 14.06 -14.73
N ALA A 27 -10.91 14.77 -15.61
CA ALA A 27 -10.57 16.14 -16.00
C ALA A 27 -11.42 17.14 -15.22
N ALA A 28 -10.82 18.25 -14.80
CA ALA A 28 -11.53 19.36 -14.16
C ALA A 28 -11.18 20.68 -14.86
N THR A 29 -12.19 21.47 -15.16
CA THR A 29 -12.04 22.85 -15.64
C THR A 29 -12.09 23.78 -14.43
N ILE A 30 -11.04 24.58 -14.26
CA ILE A 30 -10.90 25.53 -13.15
C ILE A 30 -10.93 26.94 -13.73
N ALA A 31 -11.93 27.73 -13.35
CA ALA A 31 -11.95 29.16 -13.65
C ALA A 31 -11.09 29.89 -12.62
N ILE A 32 -10.12 30.67 -13.07
CA ILE A 32 -9.13 31.35 -12.23
C ILE A 32 -9.33 32.87 -12.38
N GLN A 33 -9.28 33.61 -11.28
CA GLN A 33 -9.39 35.08 -11.30
C GLN A 33 -8.05 35.74 -11.64
N GLY A 34 -7.65 35.75 -12.92
CA GLY A 34 -6.47 36.46 -13.40
C GLY A 34 -5.68 35.69 -14.47
N HIS A 35 -4.52 36.23 -14.85
CA HIS A 35 -3.65 35.63 -15.86
C HIS A 35 -2.59 34.72 -15.20
N LEU A 36 -2.53 33.45 -15.62
CA LEU A 36 -1.43 32.53 -15.30
C LEU A 36 -0.32 32.67 -16.35
N SER A 37 0.94 32.69 -15.93
CA SER A 37 2.06 32.62 -16.87
C SER A 37 2.21 31.18 -17.36
N ASN A 38 2.36 30.99 -18.68
CA ASN A 38 2.55 29.68 -19.30
C ASN A 38 3.95 29.07 -19.05
N GLN A 39 4.86 29.78 -18.39
CA GLN A 39 6.29 29.40 -18.33
C GLN A 39 6.80 28.92 -16.97
N ALA A 40 5.94 28.71 -15.96
CA ALA A 40 6.42 28.25 -14.66
C ALA A 40 5.57 27.13 -14.06
N SER A 41 6.17 26.42 -13.10
CA SER A 41 5.56 25.29 -12.42
C SER A 41 4.35 25.74 -11.62
N LEU A 42 3.19 25.19 -11.97
CA LEU A 42 1.94 25.44 -11.29
C LEU A 42 1.79 24.51 -10.09
N LYS A 43 1.47 25.07 -8.93
CA LYS A 43 1.06 24.33 -7.74
C LYS A 43 -0.40 24.63 -7.45
N VAL A 44 -1.18 23.58 -7.24
CA VAL A 44 -2.64 23.63 -7.08
C VAL A 44 -3.00 23.08 -5.71
N THR A 45 -3.58 23.91 -4.84
CA THR A 45 -3.96 23.53 -3.46
C THR A 45 -5.46 23.66 -3.28
N THR A 46 -6.13 22.65 -2.73
CA THR A 46 -7.58 22.71 -2.48
C THR A 46 -7.85 23.40 -1.15
N ILE A 47 -8.76 24.36 -1.10
CA ILE A 47 -9.21 25.02 0.13
C ILE A 47 -10.31 24.19 0.80
N GLY A 48 -10.17 23.93 2.09
CA GLY A 48 -11.15 23.21 2.92
C GLY A 48 -10.87 21.71 3.11
N ARG A 49 -9.72 21.22 2.63
CA ARG A 49 -9.17 19.92 3.04
C ARG A 49 -8.17 20.15 4.17
N ASP A 50 -8.19 19.31 5.18
CA ASP A 50 -7.17 19.32 6.24
C ASP A 50 -5.76 19.24 5.65
N GLU A 51 -4.78 19.80 6.36
CA GLU A 51 -3.38 19.66 5.96
C GLU A 51 -3.02 18.17 5.86
N PRO A 52 -2.28 17.77 4.81
CA PRO A 52 -1.88 16.39 4.67
C PRO A 52 -1.06 15.96 5.89
N THR A 53 -1.36 14.76 6.39
CA THR A 53 -0.49 14.12 7.38
C THR A 53 0.92 13.97 6.83
N GLN A 54 1.92 13.81 7.71
CA GLN A 54 3.31 13.59 7.27
C GLN A 54 3.43 12.39 6.31
N ALA A 55 2.65 11.33 6.54
CA ALA A 55 2.61 10.16 5.66
C ALA A 55 2.03 10.49 4.27
N GLU A 56 0.96 11.29 4.20
CA GLU A 56 0.39 11.74 2.93
C GLU A 56 1.34 12.68 2.19
N GLY A 57 2.03 13.57 2.90
CA GLY A 57 3.06 14.45 2.34
C GLY A 57 4.22 13.66 1.73
N VAL A 58 4.80 12.72 2.47
CA VAL A 58 5.86 11.83 1.97
C VAL A 58 5.37 11.03 0.77
N LYS A 59 4.15 10.47 0.82
CA LYS A 59 3.57 9.76 -0.32
C LYS A 59 3.46 10.66 -1.56
N ALA A 60 2.97 11.89 -1.41
CA ALA A 60 2.87 12.83 -2.52
C ALA A 60 4.24 13.18 -3.10
N MET A 61 5.26 13.37 -2.25
CA MET A 61 6.64 13.61 -2.67
C MET A 61 7.22 12.45 -3.46
N VAL A 62 7.03 11.22 -2.98
CA VAL A 62 7.50 10.00 -3.67
C VAL A 62 6.82 9.87 -5.04
N VAL A 63 5.50 10.09 -5.12
CA VAL A 63 4.76 10.05 -6.39
C VAL A 63 5.24 11.14 -7.35
N LEU A 64 5.45 12.37 -6.86
CA LEU A 64 5.97 13.46 -7.67
C LEU A 64 7.35 13.13 -8.24
N ALA A 65 8.26 12.62 -7.40
CA ALA A 65 9.60 12.23 -7.83
C ALA A 65 9.58 11.08 -8.85
N ALA A 66 8.65 10.12 -8.70
CA ALA A 66 8.44 9.07 -9.68
C ALA A 66 7.96 9.61 -11.03
N LEU A 67 6.98 10.52 -11.02
CA LEU A 67 6.43 11.13 -12.24
C LEU A 67 7.45 12.05 -12.95
N GLN A 68 8.31 12.71 -12.19
CA GLN A 68 9.40 13.54 -12.70
C GLN A 68 10.63 12.73 -13.12
N GLN A 69 10.60 11.39 -12.98
CA GLN A 69 11.74 10.50 -13.23
C GLN A 69 13.00 10.90 -12.44
N SER A 70 12.81 11.54 -11.28
CA SER A 70 13.89 11.99 -10.38
C SER A 70 14.13 11.01 -9.23
N SER A 71 13.48 9.85 -9.24
CA SER A 71 13.70 8.77 -8.28
C SER A 71 13.77 7.40 -8.97
N ALA A 72 14.64 6.54 -8.46
CA ALA A 72 14.77 5.15 -8.91
C ALA A 72 13.69 4.21 -8.31
N ILE A 73 12.61 4.76 -7.72
CA ILE A 73 11.59 3.93 -7.06
C ILE A 73 10.86 3.02 -8.06
N LEU A 74 10.67 3.48 -9.29
CA LEU A 74 10.06 2.69 -10.36
C LEU A 74 10.99 1.59 -10.88
N ASP A 75 12.30 1.69 -10.62
CA ASP A 75 13.30 0.69 -10.98
C ASP A 75 13.42 -0.42 -9.92
N HIS A 76 12.82 -0.22 -8.75
CA HIS A 76 12.91 -1.20 -7.67
C HIS A 76 12.17 -2.50 -8.06
N PRO A 77 12.78 -3.70 -7.94
CA PRO A 77 12.19 -4.96 -8.39
C PRO A 77 10.80 -5.24 -7.82
N PHE A 78 10.56 -4.89 -6.55
CA PHE A 78 9.22 -5.00 -5.93
C PHE A 78 8.15 -4.14 -6.64
N ILE A 79 8.49 -2.91 -7.01
CA ILE A 79 7.55 -2.00 -7.69
C ILE A 79 7.32 -2.46 -9.12
N GLN A 80 8.38 -2.90 -9.80
CA GLN A 80 8.27 -3.50 -11.12
C GLN A 80 7.42 -4.78 -11.11
N ALA A 81 7.59 -5.67 -10.13
CA ALA A 81 6.76 -6.87 -9.99
C ALA A 81 5.27 -6.53 -9.82
N LEU A 82 4.97 -5.46 -9.09
CA LEU A 82 3.60 -5.04 -8.81
C LEU A 82 2.94 -4.34 -10.00
N LEU A 83 3.66 -3.45 -10.69
CA LEU A 83 3.14 -2.61 -11.77
C LEU A 83 3.31 -3.25 -13.17
N PHE A 84 4.35 -4.06 -13.35
CA PHE A 84 4.75 -4.68 -14.62
C PHE A 84 5.04 -6.19 -14.43
N PRO A 85 4.02 -7.03 -14.21
CA PRO A 85 4.20 -8.44 -13.81
C PRO A 85 4.88 -9.35 -14.85
N ARG A 86 5.33 -8.81 -16.00
CA ARG A 86 5.93 -9.54 -17.12
C ARG A 86 7.38 -9.16 -17.40
N SER A 87 7.97 -8.28 -16.59
CA SER A 87 9.37 -7.90 -16.75
C SER A 87 10.29 -8.98 -16.16
N GLU A 88 11.44 -9.22 -16.78
CA GLU A 88 12.49 -10.04 -16.16
C GLU A 88 13.07 -9.27 -14.97
N LEU A 89 12.90 -9.82 -13.76
CA LEU A 89 13.31 -9.17 -12.53
C LEU A 89 14.58 -9.83 -11.98
N SER A 90 15.60 -9.03 -11.73
CA SER A 90 16.74 -9.43 -10.91
C SER A 90 16.48 -9.01 -9.46
N TRP A 91 16.06 -9.96 -8.63
CA TRP A 91 15.99 -9.72 -7.20
C TRP A 91 17.42 -9.60 -6.64
N THR A 92 17.67 -8.56 -5.84
CA THR A 92 18.91 -8.51 -5.05
C THR A 92 18.96 -9.74 -4.15
N THR A 93 20.14 -10.34 -3.99
CA THR A 93 20.37 -11.50 -3.13
C THR A 93 19.90 -11.20 -1.71
N CYS A 94 18.69 -11.63 -1.38
CA CYS A 94 18.19 -11.66 -0.02
C CYS A 94 18.76 -12.91 0.64
N SER A 95 19.12 -12.83 1.92
CA SER A 95 19.45 -14.01 2.71
C SER A 95 18.30 -15.00 2.56
N SER A 96 18.50 -16.07 1.80
CA SER A 96 17.46 -17.04 1.56
C SER A 96 17.17 -17.72 2.88
N TYR A 97 15.90 -17.74 3.28
CA TYR A 97 15.49 -18.56 4.39
C TYR A 97 15.87 -20.01 4.04
N THR A 98 16.74 -20.60 4.85
CA THR A 98 17.31 -21.93 4.58
C THR A 98 16.28 -23.04 4.78
N HIS A 99 15.25 -22.77 5.59
CA HIS A 99 14.23 -23.75 5.94
C HIS A 99 12.96 -23.56 5.11
N LYS A 100 12.49 -24.68 4.54
CA LYS A 100 11.18 -24.80 3.92
C LYS A 100 10.12 -24.82 5.02
N VAL A 101 9.11 -23.97 4.88
CA VAL A 101 7.99 -23.93 5.81
C VAL A 101 6.88 -24.85 5.33
N ALA A 102 6.46 -25.78 6.18
CA ALA A 102 5.29 -26.61 5.93
C ALA A 102 4.01 -25.86 6.33
N ILE A 103 2.89 -26.20 5.68
CA ILE A 103 1.60 -25.63 6.08
C ILE A 103 1.17 -26.26 7.40
N ASP A 104 1.06 -25.44 8.43
CA ASP A 104 0.51 -25.80 9.73
C ASP A 104 -0.72 -24.93 10.00
N PHE A 105 -1.92 -25.50 9.89
CA PHE A 105 -3.18 -24.78 10.07
C PHE A 105 -4.29 -25.74 10.54
N PRO A 106 -5.05 -25.39 11.61
CA PRO A 106 -5.97 -26.33 12.27
C PRO A 106 -7.28 -26.61 11.52
N ARG A 107 -7.54 -25.96 10.37
CA ARG A 107 -8.78 -26.13 9.60
C ARG A 107 -8.47 -26.57 8.16
N PRO A 108 -9.38 -27.29 7.48
CA PRO A 108 -9.16 -27.65 6.09
C PRO A 108 -9.09 -26.41 5.19
N LEU A 109 -8.11 -26.43 4.28
CA LEU A 109 -7.98 -25.47 3.18
C LEU A 109 -8.38 -26.16 1.88
N ASN A 110 -9.17 -25.47 1.05
CA ASN A 110 -9.41 -25.91 -0.32
C ASN A 110 -8.13 -25.73 -1.18
N ASP A 111 -8.15 -26.26 -2.41
CA ASP A 111 -6.96 -26.28 -3.26
C ASP A 111 -6.44 -24.89 -3.62
N SER A 112 -7.33 -23.94 -3.88
CA SER A 112 -6.94 -22.56 -4.21
C SER A 112 -6.31 -21.84 -3.03
N GLN A 113 -6.87 -22.01 -1.82
CA GLN A 113 -6.30 -21.48 -0.58
C GLN A 113 -4.96 -22.12 -0.25
N ARG A 114 -4.86 -23.45 -0.39
CA ARG A 114 -3.61 -24.19 -0.17
C ARG A 114 -2.51 -23.75 -1.13
N CYS A 115 -2.85 -23.56 -2.40
CA CYS A 115 -1.94 -23.02 -3.42
C CYS A 115 -1.45 -21.61 -3.03
N ALA A 116 -2.38 -20.73 -2.63
CA ALA A 116 -2.03 -19.39 -2.18
C ALA A 116 -1.07 -19.39 -0.96
N VAL A 117 -1.31 -20.24 0.04
CA VAL A 117 -0.40 -20.38 1.20
C VAL A 117 0.97 -20.91 0.76
N LYS A 118 1.02 -21.88 -0.17
CA LYS A 118 2.30 -22.40 -0.68
C LYS A 118 3.15 -21.31 -1.33
N HIS A 119 2.56 -20.44 -2.15
CA HIS A 119 3.29 -19.31 -2.74
C HIS A 119 3.77 -18.33 -1.67
N ILE A 120 2.94 -18.00 -0.67
CA ILE A 120 3.36 -17.12 0.44
C ILE A 120 4.56 -17.69 1.22
N LEU A 121 4.60 -19.01 1.42
CA LEU A 121 5.66 -19.69 2.17
C LEU A 121 6.89 -20.04 1.35
N SER A 122 6.83 -19.84 0.04
CA SER A 122 7.90 -20.18 -0.91
C SER A 122 9.11 -19.26 -0.72
N ASN A 123 10.30 -19.84 -0.85
CA ASN A 123 11.56 -19.09 -0.89
C ASN A 123 12.00 -18.80 -2.34
N SER A 124 11.17 -19.14 -3.34
CA SER A 124 11.45 -18.89 -4.75
C SER A 124 11.39 -17.40 -5.07
N ASP A 125 12.31 -16.93 -5.89
CA ASP A 125 12.30 -15.55 -6.38
C ASP A 125 11.06 -15.23 -7.23
N ALA A 126 10.45 -16.24 -7.85
CA ALA A 126 9.19 -16.08 -8.58
C ALA A 126 7.99 -15.75 -7.67
N ASP A 127 8.05 -16.12 -6.38
CA ASP A 127 6.93 -15.99 -5.43
C ASP A 127 7.10 -14.80 -4.48
N ARG A 128 8.18 -14.02 -4.61
CA ARG A 128 8.50 -12.84 -3.78
C ARG A 128 7.37 -11.82 -3.69
N VAL A 129 6.59 -11.71 -4.78
CA VAL A 129 5.37 -10.91 -4.84
C VAL A 129 4.26 -11.81 -5.36
N THR A 130 3.34 -12.18 -4.48
CA THR A 130 2.20 -13.02 -4.82
C THR A 130 0.90 -12.21 -4.75
N MET A 131 0.15 -12.16 -5.84
CA MET A 131 -1.18 -11.54 -5.87
C MET A 131 -2.27 -12.60 -5.70
N ILE A 132 -3.07 -12.47 -4.64
CA ILE A 132 -4.18 -13.37 -4.34
C ILE A 132 -5.49 -12.62 -4.54
N GLN A 133 -6.26 -13.04 -5.55
CA GLN A 133 -7.59 -12.49 -5.83
C GLN A 133 -8.66 -13.50 -5.44
N GLY A 134 -9.72 -13.01 -4.80
CA GLY A 134 -10.87 -13.83 -4.47
C GLY A 134 -12.12 -12.98 -4.28
N PRO A 135 -13.29 -13.41 -4.80
CA PRO A 135 -14.58 -12.78 -4.51
C PRO A 135 -14.85 -12.57 -3.02
N PRO A 136 -15.85 -11.76 -2.65
CA PRO A 136 -16.30 -11.67 -1.27
C PRO A 136 -16.66 -13.06 -0.72
N GLY A 137 -16.30 -13.33 0.54
CA GLY A 137 -16.61 -14.62 1.19
C GLY A 137 -15.69 -15.80 0.89
N THR A 138 -14.70 -15.70 -0.02
CA THR A 138 -13.84 -16.86 -0.38
C THR A 138 -12.73 -17.23 0.63
N GLY A 139 -12.79 -16.68 1.85
CA GLY A 139 -11.86 -17.03 2.91
C GLY A 139 -10.43 -16.49 2.73
N LYS A 140 -10.25 -15.32 2.10
CA LYS A 140 -8.93 -14.64 2.02
C LYS A 140 -8.27 -14.48 3.39
N THR A 141 -9.05 -14.14 4.42
CA THR A 141 -8.55 -14.04 5.80
C THR A 141 -8.15 -15.40 6.39
N THR A 142 -8.73 -16.51 5.91
CA THR A 142 -8.27 -17.87 6.26
C THR A 142 -6.88 -18.15 5.67
N VAL A 143 -6.59 -17.68 4.44
CA VAL A 143 -5.25 -17.78 3.84
C VAL A 143 -4.22 -17.00 4.66
N ILE A 144 -4.57 -15.77 5.09
CA ILE A 144 -3.72 -14.97 5.99
C ILE A 144 -3.42 -15.75 7.27
N ALA A 145 -4.46 -16.26 7.94
CA ALA A 145 -4.28 -16.99 9.19
C ALA A 145 -3.42 -18.25 9.03
N ALA A 146 -3.62 -19.01 7.94
CA ALA A 146 -2.82 -20.19 7.63
C ALA A 146 -1.35 -19.86 7.34
N ALA A 147 -1.07 -18.75 6.64
CA ALA A 147 0.29 -18.31 6.42
C ALA A 147 0.97 -17.92 7.75
N VAL A 148 0.27 -17.20 8.62
CA VAL A 148 0.79 -16.78 9.94
C VAL A 148 1.15 -17.98 10.80
N THR A 149 0.24 -18.93 10.98
CA THR A 149 0.51 -20.12 11.82
C THR A 149 1.64 -20.96 11.25
N SER A 150 1.68 -21.14 9.93
CA SER A 150 2.75 -21.90 9.27
C SER A 150 4.13 -21.27 9.49
N VAL A 151 4.26 -19.95 9.34
CA VAL A 151 5.53 -19.25 9.57
C VAL A 151 5.94 -19.31 11.04
N VAL A 152 5.01 -19.10 11.97
CA VAL A 152 5.31 -19.11 13.41
C VAL A 152 5.63 -20.51 13.93
N ALA A 153 5.01 -21.54 13.38
CA ALA A 153 5.33 -22.94 13.68
C ALA A 153 6.68 -23.39 13.09
N SER A 154 7.25 -22.61 12.15
CA SER A 154 8.54 -22.94 11.55
C SER A 154 9.69 -22.82 12.55
N THR A 155 10.74 -23.62 12.35
CA THR A 155 11.97 -23.56 13.17
C THR A 155 12.80 -22.30 12.90
N ASP A 156 12.44 -21.51 11.88
CA ASP A 156 13.17 -20.34 11.44
C ASP A 156 12.68 -19.07 12.16
N ARG A 157 13.35 -18.76 13.27
CA ARG A 157 13.04 -17.58 14.10
C ARG A 157 13.44 -16.25 13.46
N SER A 158 14.10 -16.25 12.30
CA SER A 158 14.47 -15.01 11.60
C SER A 158 13.30 -14.39 10.83
N ARG A 159 12.27 -15.19 10.54
CA ARG A 159 11.08 -14.73 9.79
C ARG A 159 10.24 -13.79 10.64
N THR A 160 9.98 -12.60 10.10
CA THR A 160 9.06 -11.62 10.67
C THR A 160 7.87 -11.43 9.74
N LEU A 161 6.67 -11.30 10.30
CA LEU A 161 5.44 -11.07 9.56
C LEU A 161 4.85 -9.70 9.88
N TRP A 162 4.52 -8.95 8.83
CA TRP A 162 3.76 -7.70 8.92
C TRP A 162 2.42 -7.87 8.21
N LEU A 163 1.33 -7.61 8.94
CA LEU A 163 -0.03 -7.65 8.41
C LEU A 163 -0.53 -6.21 8.30
N ILE A 164 -0.75 -5.74 7.09
CA ILE A 164 -1.12 -4.35 6.80
C ILE A 164 -2.47 -4.34 6.08
N ALA A 165 -3.36 -3.44 6.47
CA ALA A 165 -4.65 -3.23 5.82
C ALA A 165 -4.99 -1.74 5.72
N GLN A 166 -5.87 -1.39 4.78
CA GLN A 166 -6.25 0.01 4.51
C GLN A 166 -7.10 0.63 5.63
N SER A 167 -7.86 -0.16 6.39
CA SER A 167 -8.79 0.34 7.39
C SER A 167 -8.65 -0.41 8.72
N ASN A 168 -8.97 0.29 9.81
CA ASN A 168 -9.00 -0.26 11.16
C ASN A 168 -9.94 -1.49 11.26
N VAL A 169 -11.11 -1.42 10.61
CA VAL A 169 -12.05 -2.55 10.53
C VAL A 169 -11.41 -3.77 9.88
N ALA A 170 -10.62 -3.60 8.82
CA ALA A 170 -9.95 -4.71 8.17
C ALA A 170 -8.85 -5.33 9.07
N VAL A 171 -8.09 -4.50 9.81
CA VAL A 171 -7.11 -4.98 10.80
C VAL A 171 -7.82 -5.74 11.92
N LYS A 172 -8.95 -5.23 12.43
CA LYS A 172 -9.77 -5.93 13.44
C LYS A 172 -10.23 -7.29 12.93
N ASN A 173 -10.76 -7.36 11.72
CA ASN A 173 -11.20 -8.63 11.12
C ASN A 173 -10.06 -9.66 10.99
N ILE A 174 -8.83 -9.21 10.70
CA ILE A 174 -7.65 -10.09 10.68
C ILE A 174 -7.32 -10.57 12.10
N ALA A 175 -7.30 -9.67 13.09
CA ALA A 175 -7.03 -10.00 14.48
C ALA A 175 -8.05 -10.97 15.07
N GLU A 176 -9.36 -10.75 14.85
CA GLU A 176 -10.43 -11.66 15.27
C GLU A 176 -10.29 -13.03 14.60
N LYS A 177 -9.90 -13.07 13.32
CA LYS A 177 -9.68 -14.32 12.61
C LYS A 177 -8.55 -15.13 13.24
N LEU A 178 -7.44 -14.48 13.58
CA LEU A 178 -6.31 -15.08 14.30
C LEU A 178 -6.71 -15.55 15.72
N ALA A 179 -7.45 -14.74 16.46
CA ALA A 179 -7.96 -15.13 17.77
C ALA A 179 -8.90 -16.35 17.69
N SER A 180 -9.73 -16.45 16.65
CA SER A 180 -10.64 -17.59 16.44
C SER A 180 -9.94 -18.94 16.22
N ILE A 181 -8.62 -18.93 15.95
CA ILE A 181 -7.77 -20.12 15.84
C ILE A 181 -6.77 -20.20 17.01
N GLN A 182 -7.03 -19.49 18.11
CA GLN A 182 -6.19 -19.43 19.31
C GLN A 182 -4.78 -18.86 19.08
N PHE A 183 -4.58 -18.10 18.00
CA PHE A 183 -3.34 -17.37 17.77
C PHE A 183 -3.45 -15.97 18.38
N LEU A 184 -2.82 -15.76 19.53
CA LEU A 184 -2.80 -14.47 20.25
C LEU A 184 -1.40 -13.82 20.32
N GLY A 185 -0.41 -14.42 19.66
CA GLY A 185 0.99 -13.98 19.66
C GLY A 185 1.27 -12.80 18.72
N PHE A 186 0.37 -11.83 18.61
CA PHE A 186 0.53 -10.65 17.74
C PHE A 186 0.38 -9.34 18.51
N LYS A 187 0.89 -8.26 17.92
CA LYS A 187 0.73 -6.89 18.43
C LYS A 187 0.03 -6.06 17.37
N ILE A 188 -0.87 -5.17 17.80
CA ILE A 188 -1.54 -4.20 16.92
C ILE A 188 -0.97 -2.82 17.22
N PHE A 189 -0.59 -2.10 16.17
CA PHE A 189 -0.23 -0.69 16.27
C PHE A 189 -1.47 0.15 16.03
N VAL A 190 -1.88 0.92 17.04
CA VAL A 190 -3.03 1.84 16.98
C VAL A 190 -2.54 3.24 17.36
N SER A 191 -3.06 4.27 16.69
CA SER A 191 -2.80 5.65 17.08
C SER A 191 -3.45 5.96 18.43
N LYS A 192 -2.81 6.82 19.24
CA LYS A 192 -3.33 7.27 20.54
C LYS A 192 -4.73 7.89 20.47
N ASP A 193 -5.10 8.41 19.32
CA ASP A 193 -6.41 9.06 19.11
C ASP A 193 -7.51 8.06 18.71
N PHE A 194 -7.17 6.79 18.46
CA PHE A 194 -8.08 5.79 17.89
C PHE A 194 -8.27 4.54 18.77
N HIS A 195 -8.07 4.66 20.09
CA HIS A 195 -8.21 3.53 21.03
C HIS A 195 -9.66 3.13 21.37
N TYR A 196 -10.67 3.96 21.06
CA TYR A 196 -11.99 3.82 21.70
C TYR A 196 -12.94 2.74 21.14
N HIS A 197 -12.56 1.95 20.13
CA HIS A 197 -13.48 0.95 19.52
C HIS A 197 -12.84 -0.36 19.03
N TRP A 198 -11.72 -0.79 19.64
CA TRP A 198 -11.02 -2.03 19.28
C TRP A 198 -11.38 -3.19 20.19
#